data_AF-A0A7K2XH17-F1
#
_entry.id   AF-A0A7K2XH17-F1
#
_cell.length_a   1.000
_cell.length_b   1.000
_cell.length_c   1.000
_cell.angle_alpha   90.00
_cell.angle_beta   90.00
_cell.angle_gamma   90.00
#
_symmetry.space_group_name_H-M   'P 1'
#
loop_
_entity.id
_entity.type
_entity.pdbx_description
1 polymer ?
#
loop_
_entity_poly.entity_id
_entity_poly.type
_entity_poly.pdbx_seq_one_letter_code
_entity_poly.pdbx_strand_id
1 'polypeptide(L)'
;APDFLGGTGRARDGQVTDGPFARSGNRWTVTVRVDGRDFLRRDLGAGGRQLPTRAEVDSVLAMETYDTAPWNSASDGFRNHLEGWRGVNLHNRVHVWVGGQMATGVSPNDPVFWLHHAFVDKLWADWQARHPGSAYLPAAGTRNVVDLHDTMRPWNDVTPADMLDHTPHYTFDTAA
;
A
#
# COMPACT_ATOMS: atom_id res chain seq x y z
N ALA A 1 18.94 -2.68 -5.33
CA ALA A 1 20.25 -3.35 -5.27
C ALA A 1 20.03 -4.86 -5.46
N PRO A 2 20.95 -5.57 -6.15
CA PRO A 2 20.75 -6.97 -6.54
C PRO A 2 20.76 -7.94 -5.36
N ASP A 3 21.30 -7.55 -4.21
CA ASP A 3 21.31 -8.31 -2.95
C ASP A 3 19.99 -8.23 -2.17
N PHE A 4 19.02 -7.41 -2.62
CA PHE A 4 17.73 -7.28 -1.95
C PHE A 4 16.54 -7.49 -2.90
N LEU A 5 15.92 -6.43 -3.41
CA LEU A 5 14.72 -6.57 -4.25
C LEU A 5 15.03 -6.77 -5.75
N GLY A 6 16.29 -6.62 -6.19
CA GLY A 6 16.62 -6.44 -7.60
C GLY A 6 16.31 -5.02 -8.09
N GLY A 7 16.47 -4.79 -9.39
CA GLY A 7 16.31 -3.50 -10.07
C GLY A 7 14.99 -3.35 -10.82
N THR A 8 15.00 -2.39 -11.75
CA THR A 8 13.92 -2.19 -12.73
C THR A 8 13.91 -3.30 -13.78
N GLY A 9 12.82 -3.39 -14.52
CA GLY A 9 12.71 -4.28 -15.66
C GLY A 9 13.52 -3.81 -16.86
N ARG A 10 13.99 -4.74 -17.69
CA ARG A 10 14.58 -4.39 -18.99
C ARG A 10 13.53 -3.79 -19.94
N ALA A 11 13.95 -2.85 -20.77
CA ALA A 11 13.04 -2.04 -21.60
C ALA A 11 12.08 -2.82 -22.52
N ARG A 12 12.48 -4.00 -23.02
CA ARG A 12 11.71 -4.72 -24.05
C ARG A 12 10.38 -5.28 -23.56
N ASP A 13 10.33 -5.75 -22.32
CA ASP A 13 9.20 -6.50 -21.75
C ASP A 13 8.99 -6.26 -20.25
N GLY A 14 9.78 -5.37 -19.66
CA GLY A 14 9.74 -5.03 -18.24
C GLY A 14 10.26 -6.15 -17.33
N GLN A 15 10.88 -7.22 -17.85
CA GLN A 15 11.35 -8.32 -17.00
C GLN A 15 12.44 -7.87 -16.03
N VAL A 16 12.27 -8.16 -14.74
CA VAL A 16 13.34 -8.05 -13.73
C VAL A 16 14.37 -9.15 -13.98
N THR A 17 15.64 -8.76 -14.16
CA THR A 17 16.74 -9.65 -14.57
C THR A 17 17.83 -9.85 -13.52
N ASP A 18 17.78 -9.13 -12.41
CA ASP A 18 18.74 -9.20 -11.33
C ASP A 18 18.06 -9.46 -9.97
N GLY A 19 18.88 -9.85 -9.00
CA GLY A 19 18.46 -10.18 -7.64
C GLY A 19 17.66 -11.47 -7.47
N PRO A 20 17.19 -11.72 -6.24
CA PRO A 20 16.61 -13.00 -5.86
C PRO A 20 15.27 -13.27 -6.56
N PHE A 21 14.55 -12.21 -6.96
CA PHE A 21 13.22 -12.30 -7.57
C PHE A 21 13.23 -12.28 -9.10
N ALA A 22 14.41 -12.33 -9.73
CA ALA A 22 14.52 -12.56 -11.16
C ALA A 22 14.10 -13.99 -11.52
N ARG A 23 13.42 -14.15 -12.66
CA ARG A 23 12.92 -15.44 -13.16
C ARG A 23 14.01 -16.48 -13.45
N SER A 24 15.24 -16.03 -13.73
CA SER A 24 16.37 -16.89 -14.11
C SER A 24 16.59 -18.02 -13.11
N GLY A 25 16.76 -19.25 -13.58
CA GLY A 25 16.94 -20.43 -12.73
C GLY A 25 15.70 -20.82 -11.92
N ASN A 26 14.49 -20.46 -12.37
CA ASN A 26 13.21 -20.73 -11.69
C ASN A 26 13.07 -20.16 -10.28
N ARG A 27 13.88 -19.17 -9.89
CA ARG A 27 13.89 -18.61 -8.52
C ARG A 27 12.59 -17.92 -8.12
N TRP A 28 11.94 -17.24 -9.07
CA TRP A 28 10.67 -16.55 -8.82
C TRP A 28 9.76 -16.67 -10.03
N THR A 29 8.82 -17.62 -9.96
CA THR A 29 7.82 -17.85 -11.00
C THR A 29 6.51 -17.23 -10.55
N VAL A 30 6.04 -16.22 -11.27
CA VAL A 30 4.75 -15.57 -11.01
C VAL A 30 3.64 -16.55 -11.38
N THR A 31 2.85 -17.08 -10.45
CA THR A 31 1.83 -18.13 -10.76
C THR A 31 0.41 -17.60 -10.92
N VAL A 32 0.03 -16.57 -10.15
CA VAL A 32 -1.25 -15.85 -10.25
C VAL A 32 -1.04 -14.64 -11.16
N ARG A 33 -1.75 -14.57 -12.29
CA ARG A 33 -1.38 -13.68 -13.40
C ARG A 33 -2.59 -12.99 -14.00
N VAL A 34 -2.36 -11.78 -14.49
CA VAL A 34 -3.27 -11.02 -15.36
C VAL A 34 -2.92 -11.13 -16.84
N ASP A 35 -1.72 -11.64 -17.16
CA ASP A 35 -1.29 -11.91 -18.54
C ASP A 35 -0.49 -13.22 -18.63
N GLY A 36 -0.13 -13.64 -19.85
CA GLY A 36 0.54 -14.93 -20.09
C GLY A 36 2.01 -15.04 -19.63
N ARG A 37 2.62 -13.97 -19.12
CA ARG A 37 4.05 -13.95 -18.72
C ARG A 37 4.23 -14.49 -17.31
N ASP A 38 5.39 -15.09 -17.06
CA ASP A 38 5.70 -15.81 -15.81
C ASP A 38 6.84 -15.26 -14.98
N PHE A 39 7.33 -14.10 -15.36
CA PHE A 39 8.39 -13.39 -14.69
C PHE A 39 7.87 -12.11 -14.03
N LEU A 40 8.55 -11.73 -12.95
CA LEU A 40 8.35 -10.43 -12.33
C LEU A 40 8.69 -9.32 -13.33
N ARG A 41 7.83 -8.31 -13.37
CA ARG A 41 7.99 -7.12 -14.19
C ARG A 41 7.98 -5.87 -13.33
N ARG A 42 8.79 -4.89 -13.72
CA ARG A 42 8.83 -3.53 -13.16
C ARG A 42 9.15 -2.54 -14.27
N ASP A 43 8.74 -1.30 -14.07
CA ASP A 43 9.08 -0.18 -14.95
C ASP A 43 9.20 1.10 -14.11
N LEU A 44 10.26 1.14 -13.30
CA LEU A 44 10.40 2.13 -12.23
C LEU A 44 10.43 3.56 -12.79
N GLY A 45 9.47 4.39 -12.40
CA GLY A 45 9.39 5.80 -12.80
C GLY A 45 8.98 6.04 -14.26
N ALA A 46 8.39 5.03 -14.91
CA ALA A 46 7.95 5.10 -16.30
C ALA A 46 7.14 6.37 -16.62
N GLY A 47 7.55 7.09 -17.67
CA GLY A 47 6.91 8.34 -18.09
C GLY A 47 7.26 9.55 -17.21
N GLY A 48 8.38 9.50 -16.47
CA GLY A 48 8.83 10.60 -15.61
C GLY A 48 8.05 10.69 -14.29
N ARG A 49 7.39 9.61 -13.89
CA ARG A 49 6.64 9.55 -12.63
C ARG A 49 7.61 9.66 -11.46
N GLN A 50 7.23 10.47 -10.47
CA GLN A 50 7.97 10.64 -9.22
C GLN A 50 7.25 9.92 -8.08
N LEU A 51 8.03 9.48 -7.09
CA LEU A 51 7.49 8.97 -5.84
C LEU A 51 6.94 10.13 -4.98
N PRO A 52 6.03 9.84 -4.04
CA PRO A 52 5.60 10.82 -3.05
C PRO A 52 6.76 11.41 -2.25
N THR A 53 6.67 12.72 -2.02
CA THR A 53 7.62 13.49 -1.21
C THR A 53 7.21 13.52 0.26
N ARG A 54 8.15 13.84 1.14
CA ARG A 54 7.87 14.03 2.56
C ARG A 54 6.82 15.12 2.82
N ALA A 55 6.87 16.24 2.08
CA ALA A 55 5.91 17.33 2.26
C ALA A 55 4.48 16.90 1.89
N GLU A 56 4.33 16.08 0.84
CA GLU A 56 3.03 15.51 0.48
C GLU A 56 2.54 14.53 1.56
N VAL A 57 3.41 13.69 2.10
CA VAL A 57 3.08 12.81 3.24
C VAL A 57 2.64 13.62 4.45
N ASP A 58 3.39 14.64 4.84
CA ASP A 58 3.07 15.48 6.00
C ASP A 58 1.74 16.22 5.82
N SER A 59 1.38 16.61 4.59
CA SER A 59 0.07 17.22 4.30
C SER A 59 -1.10 16.27 4.54
N VAL A 60 -0.95 14.98 4.25
CA VAL A 60 -1.99 13.96 4.49
C VAL A 60 -2.04 13.59 5.96
N LEU A 61 -0.88 13.47 6.63
CA LEU A 61 -0.81 13.20 8.06
C LEU A 61 -1.41 14.33 8.92
N ALA A 62 -1.56 15.54 8.39
CA ALA A 62 -2.18 16.66 9.08
C ALA A 62 -3.72 16.62 9.09
N MET A 63 -4.35 15.71 8.33
CA MET A 63 -5.81 15.62 8.24
C MET A 63 -6.40 15.04 9.53
N GLU A 64 -7.28 15.75 10.23
CA GLU A 64 -7.85 15.28 11.51
C GLU A 64 -8.86 14.15 11.34
N THR A 65 -9.64 14.15 10.26
CA THR A 65 -10.70 13.16 10.02
C THR A 65 -10.14 11.89 9.39
N TYR A 66 -10.38 10.73 10.02
CA TYR A 66 -9.96 9.43 9.49
C TYR A 66 -10.51 9.17 8.08
N ASP A 67 -11.83 9.20 7.93
CA ASP A 67 -12.51 9.02 6.65
C ASP A 67 -13.90 9.68 6.71
N THR A 68 -14.55 9.87 5.56
CA THR A 68 -15.87 10.48 5.47
C THR A 68 -16.78 9.73 4.50
N ALA A 69 -18.10 9.90 4.67
CA ALA A 69 -19.05 9.43 3.68
C ALA A 69 -18.72 10.05 2.29
N PRO A 70 -18.79 9.28 1.20
CA PRO A 70 -19.46 7.99 1.08
C PRO A 70 -18.57 6.74 1.29
N TRP A 71 -17.44 6.85 2.01
CA TRP A 71 -16.57 5.72 2.42
C TRP A 71 -15.99 4.93 1.24
N ASN A 72 -15.73 5.61 0.14
CA ASN A 72 -15.15 5.05 -1.08
C ASN A 72 -14.08 6.00 -1.67
N SER A 73 -13.69 5.79 -2.93
CA SER A 73 -12.69 6.60 -3.64
C SER A 73 -13.06 8.08 -3.81
N ALA A 74 -14.32 8.45 -3.60
CA ALA A 74 -14.80 9.83 -3.63
C ALA A 74 -14.75 10.54 -2.27
N SER A 75 -14.34 9.87 -1.19
CA SER A 75 -14.35 10.42 0.18
C SER A 75 -13.27 11.47 0.39
N ASP A 76 -13.50 12.37 1.33
CA ASP A 76 -12.44 13.16 1.95
C ASP A 76 -11.95 12.46 3.23
N GLY A 77 -10.85 12.92 3.82
CA GLY A 77 -10.25 12.34 5.02
C GLY A 77 -8.95 11.59 4.75
N PHE A 78 -8.25 11.31 5.84
CA PHE A 78 -6.93 10.70 5.87
C PHE A 78 -6.86 9.41 5.04
N ARG A 79 -7.78 8.46 5.25
CA ARG A 79 -7.79 7.14 4.60
C ARG A 79 -7.72 7.28 3.09
N ASN A 80 -8.61 8.07 2.48
CA ASN A 80 -8.69 8.16 1.02
C ASN A 80 -7.54 9.00 0.40
N HIS A 81 -7.00 9.97 1.14
CA HIS A 81 -5.84 10.75 0.72
C HIS A 81 -4.53 9.96 0.83
N LEU A 82 -4.40 9.11 1.86
CA LEU A 82 -3.31 8.15 1.99
C LEU A 82 -3.39 7.06 0.92
N GLU A 83 -4.57 6.49 0.71
CA GLU A 83 -4.82 5.50 -0.36
C GLU A 83 -4.51 6.10 -1.74
N GLY A 84 -4.87 7.36 -1.95
CA GLY A 84 -4.45 8.18 -3.08
C GLY A 84 -5.44 8.26 -4.23
N TRP A 85 -6.74 8.08 -3.97
CA TRP A 85 -7.79 8.38 -4.95
C TRP A 85 -8.11 9.87 -5.06
N ARG A 86 -7.78 10.63 -4.00
CA ARG A 86 -7.86 12.09 -3.96
C ARG A 86 -6.56 12.71 -3.46
N GLY A 87 -6.44 14.02 -3.66
CA GLY A 87 -5.31 14.81 -3.20
C GLY A 87 -4.01 14.49 -3.92
N VAL A 88 -2.91 14.52 -3.17
CA VAL A 88 -1.53 14.38 -3.68
C VAL A 88 -1.16 12.96 -4.10
N ASN A 89 -2.04 11.98 -3.87
CA ASN A 89 -1.88 10.58 -4.27
C ASN A 89 -0.61 9.92 -3.70
N LEU A 90 -0.73 9.28 -2.54
CA LEU A 90 0.40 8.59 -1.90
C LEU A 90 0.50 7.13 -2.36
N HIS A 91 -0.25 6.21 -1.75
CA HIS A 91 -0.15 4.76 -1.99
C HIS A 91 -0.34 4.38 -3.47
N ASN A 92 -1.43 4.82 -4.11
CA ASN A 92 -1.70 4.48 -5.51
C ASN A 92 -0.57 4.95 -6.46
N ARG A 93 0.05 6.10 -6.18
CA ARG A 93 1.18 6.61 -6.98
C ARG A 93 2.41 5.70 -6.87
N VAL A 94 2.69 5.11 -5.71
CA VAL A 94 3.79 4.15 -5.55
C VAL A 94 3.53 2.88 -6.35
N HIS A 95 2.32 2.33 -6.29
CA HIS A 95 1.91 1.19 -7.12
C HIS A 95 2.17 1.42 -8.61
N VAL A 96 1.74 2.58 -9.12
CA VAL A 96 1.92 2.95 -10.53
C VAL A 96 3.39 3.26 -10.84
N TRP A 97 4.13 3.85 -9.91
CA TRP A 97 5.56 4.17 -10.09
C TRP A 97 6.41 2.92 -10.24
N VAL A 98 6.12 1.84 -9.50
CA VAL A 98 6.83 0.57 -9.65
C VAL A 98 6.48 -0.11 -10.97
N GLY A 99 5.22 -0.02 -11.39
CA GLY A 99 4.75 -0.63 -12.63
C GLY A 99 4.67 -2.16 -12.56
N GLY A 100 4.59 -2.83 -13.72
CA GLY A 100 4.54 -4.29 -13.79
C GLY A 100 3.39 -4.90 -12.99
N GLN A 101 3.66 -5.92 -12.16
CA GLN A 101 2.61 -6.51 -11.30
C GLN A 101 2.13 -5.52 -10.23
N MET A 102 2.99 -4.65 -9.69
CA MET A 102 2.61 -3.65 -8.68
C MET A 102 1.52 -2.69 -9.15
N ALA A 103 1.39 -2.44 -10.46
CA ALA A 103 0.33 -1.60 -11.01
C ALA A 103 -1.00 -2.34 -11.27
N THR A 104 -1.19 -3.54 -10.72
CA THR A 104 -2.35 -4.39 -10.99
C THR A 104 -2.91 -5.03 -9.71
N GLY A 105 -4.07 -5.69 -9.80
CA GLY A 105 -4.66 -6.42 -8.66
C GLY A 105 -3.87 -7.65 -8.21
N VAL A 106 -2.79 -8.02 -8.90
CA VAL A 106 -1.86 -9.09 -8.50
C VAL A 106 -0.52 -8.52 -8.03
N SER A 107 -0.53 -7.29 -7.50
CA SER A 107 0.62 -6.59 -6.93
C SER A 107 1.41 -7.38 -5.89
N PRO A 108 0.82 -8.27 -5.07
CA PRO A 108 1.62 -9.08 -4.12
C PRO A 108 2.62 -10.06 -4.76
N ASN A 109 2.58 -10.27 -6.09
CA ASN A 109 3.63 -11.03 -6.78
C ASN A 109 5.01 -10.35 -6.74
N ASP A 110 5.06 -9.02 -6.52
CA ASP A 110 6.30 -8.30 -6.29
C ASP A 110 6.53 -8.17 -4.78
N PRO A 111 7.64 -8.70 -4.22
CA PRO A 111 7.92 -8.60 -2.79
C PRO A 111 8.01 -7.16 -2.25
N VAL A 112 8.22 -6.16 -3.13
CA VAL A 112 8.16 -4.74 -2.71
C VAL A 112 6.78 -4.34 -2.21
N PHE A 113 5.71 -5.07 -2.57
CA PHE A 113 4.35 -4.87 -2.07
C PHE A 113 4.30 -4.82 -0.54
N TRP A 114 4.95 -5.78 0.13
CA TRP A 114 4.93 -5.89 1.58
C TRP A 114 5.68 -4.74 2.25
N LEU A 115 6.81 -4.32 1.68
CA LEU A 115 7.56 -3.16 2.17
C LEU A 115 6.80 -1.86 1.95
N HIS A 116 6.12 -1.74 0.82
CA HIS A 116 5.26 -0.58 0.54
C HIS A 116 4.12 -0.49 1.56
N HIS A 117 3.38 -1.57 1.77
CA HIS A 117 2.26 -1.59 2.72
C HIS A 117 2.71 -1.48 4.17
N ALA A 118 3.88 -2.01 4.56
CA ALA A 118 4.46 -1.76 5.87
C ALA A 118 4.72 -0.27 6.12
N PHE A 119 5.17 0.47 5.10
CA PHE A 119 5.33 1.92 5.23
C PHE A 119 3.99 2.67 5.26
N VAL A 120 2.99 2.23 4.48
CA VAL A 120 1.62 2.80 4.54
C VAL A 120 1.00 2.58 5.92
N ASP A 121 1.18 1.40 6.50
CA ASP A 121 0.76 1.06 7.86
C ASP A 121 1.49 1.90 8.92
N LYS A 122 2.81 2.10 8.76
CA LYS A 122 3.55 3.06 9.59
C LYS A 122 2.96 4.46 9.52
N LEU A 123 2.58 4.95 8.34
CA LEU A 123 1.95 6.27 8.20
C LEU A 123 0.58 6.32 8.89
N TRP A 124 -0.16 5.21 8.94
CA TRP A 124 -1.38 5.13 9.73
C TRP A 124 -1.10 5.21 11.24
N ALA A 125 -0.09 4.50 11.74
CA ALA A 125 0.35 4.62 13.12
C ALA A 125 0.83 6.04 13.47
N ASP A 126 1.63 6.67 12.59
CA ASP A 126 2.08 8.05 12.75
C ASP A 126 0.89 9.02 12.79
N TRP A 127 -0.16 8.76 11.99
CA TRP A 127 -1.40 9.55 12.00
C TRP A 127 -2.19 9.38 13.32
N GLN A 128 -2.35 8.14 13.81
CA GLN A 128 -3.01 7.87 15.10
C GLN A 128 -2.30 8.59 16.25
N ALA A 129 -0.96 8.62 16.24
CA ALA A 129 -0.16 9.33 17.23
C ALA A 129 -0.32 10.86 17.14
N ARG A 130 -0.49 11.41 15.93
CA ARG A 130 -0.75 12.85 15.72
C ARG A 130 -2.18 13.26 16.10
N HIS A 131 -3.14 12.36 15.98
CA HIS A 131 -4.57 12.62 16.18
C HIS A 131 -5.20 11.65 17.20
N PRO A 132 -4.75 11.61 18.47
CA PRO A 132 -5.24 10.65 19.46
C PRO A 132 -6.74 10.81 19.81
N GLY A 133 -7.34 11.94 19.44
CA GLY A 133 -8.79 12.19 19.61
C GLY A 133 -9.64 11.73 18.42
N SER A 134 -9.03 11.34 17.30
CA SER A 134 -9.73 10.93 16.10
C SER A 134 -9.97 9.43 16.09
N ALA A 135 -11.22 9.02 15.88
CA ALA A 135 -11.61 7.63 15.82
C ALA A 135 -11.62 7.11 14.38
N TYR A 136 -11.54 5.78 14.25
CA TYR A 136 -11.93 5.10 13.01
C TYR A 136 -13.40 5.40 12.70
N LEU A 137 -13.68 5.64 11.43
CA LEU A 137 -15.02 5.81 10.90
C LEU A 137 -15.16 4.99 9.61
N PRO A 138 -16.34 4.42 9.33
CA PRO A 138 -17.58 4.56 10.09
C PRO A 138 -17.66 3.66 11.34
N ALA A 139 -18.46 4.09 12.33
CA ALA A 139 -18.55 3.41 13.61
C ALA A 139 -19.57 2.25 13.62
N ALA A 140 -20.72 2.40 12.95
CA ALA A 140 -21.79 1.38 12.90
C ALA A 140 -22.87 1.71 11.86
N GLY A 141 -23.56 0.67 11.37
CA GLY A 141 -24.78 0.78 10.57
C GLY A 141 -24.57 1.18 9.11
N THR A 142 -23.35 1.05 8.59
CA THR A 142 -23.01 1.54 7.25
C THR A 142 -23.14 0.43 6.21
N ARG A 143 -24.11 0.58 5.31
CA ARG A 143 -24.33 -0.41 4.25
C ARG A 143 -23.10 -0.52 3.33
N ASN A 144 -22.64 -1.74 3.10
CA ASN A 144 -21.53 -2.11 2.20
C ASN A 144 -20.15 -1.56 2.61
N VAL A 145 -19.98 -1.16 3.87
CA VAL A 145 -18.70 -0.71 4.44
C VAL A 145 -18.46 -1.51 5.71
N VAL A 146 -17.20 -1.80 6.03
CA VAL A 146 -16.85 -2.46 7.29
C VAL A 146 -16.81 -1.38 8.38
N ASP A 147 -17.82 -1.39 9.25
CA ASP A 147 -17.83 -0.56 10.44
C ASP A 147 -16.77 -1.03 11.46
N LEU A 148 -16.47 -0.20 12.46
CA LEU A 148 -15.42 -0.43 13.47
C LEU A 148 -15.43 -1.84 14.09
N HIS A 149 -16.60 -2.41 14.32
CA HIS A 149 -16.78 -3.73 14.95
C HIS A 149 -17.29 -4.81 14.00
N ASP A 150 -17.35 -4.54 12.70
CA ASP A 150 -17.67 -5.56 11.71
C ASP A 150 -16.46 -6.45 11.44
N THR A 151 -16.69 -7.74 11.21
CA THR A 151 -15.59 -8.66 10.88
C THR A 151 -15.10 -8.44 9.45
N MET A 152 -13.77 -8.45 9.29
CA MET A 152 -13.13 -8.28 7.99
C MET A 152 -12.97 -9.62 7.27
N ARG A 153 -13.47 -9.68 6.03
CA ARG A 153 -13.17 -10.78 5.11
C ARG A 153 -11.71 -10.70 4.63
N PRO A 154 -11.06 -11.84 4.34
CA PRO A 154 -11.60 -13.20 4.37
C PRO A 154 -11.50 -13.91 5.74
N TRP A 155 -10.94 -13.27 6.77
CA TRP A 155 -10.68 -13.89 8.07
C TRP A 155 -11.97 -14.16 8.88
N ASN A 156 -12.89 -13.19 8.90
CA ASN A 156 -14.19 -13.23 9.59
C ASN A 156 -14.11 -13.39 11.12
N ASP A 157 -12.94 -13.27 11.73
CA ASP A 157 -12.69 -13.37 13.17
C ASP A 157 -11.87 -12.18 13.73
N VAL A 158 -11.62 -11.17 12.90
CA VAL A 158 -10.92 -9.92 13.25
C VAL A 158 -11.70 -8.72 12.75
N THR A 159 -11.74 -7.64 13.52
CA THR A 159 -12.42 -6.38 13.22
C THR A 159 -11.40 -5.23 13.10
N PRO A 160 -11.77 -4.07 12.52
CA PRO A 160 -10.92 -2.88 12.58
C PRO A 160 -10.53 -2.52 14.02
N ALA A 161 -11.46 -2.65 14.98
CA ALA A 161 -11.20 -2.37 16.39
C ALA A 161 -10.06 -3.21 16.98
N ASP A 162 -9.94 -4.48 16.58
CA ASP A 162 -8.88 -5.39 17.04
C ASP A 162 -7.49 -5.00 16.50
N MET A 163 -7.45 -4.21 15.43
CA MET A 163 -6.22 -3.85 14.71
C MET A 163 -5.82 -2.38 14.87
N LEU A 164 -6.56 -1.57 15.63
CA LEU A 164 -6.24 -0.14 15.81
C LEU A 164 -4.95 0.05 16.60
N ASP A 165 -4.73 -0.74 17.65
CA ASP A 165 -3.48 -0.74 18.42
C ASP A 165 -2.56 -1.83 17.88
N HIS A 166 -1.55 -1.43 17.13
CA HIS A 166 -0.58 -2.36 16.56
C HIS A 166 0.44 -2.90 17.57
N THR A 167 0.60 -2.23 18.72
CA THR A 167 1.70 -2.46 19.67
C THR A 167 1.72 -3.83 20.36
N PRO A 168 0.60 -4.56 20.50
CA PRO A 168 0.62 -5.96 20.95
C PRO A 168 1.32 -6.92 19.97
N HIS A 169 1.46 -6.53 18.70
CA HIS A 169 1.96 -7.40 17.63
C HIS A 169 3.35 -7.01 17.14
N TYR A 170 3.62 -5.70 17.00
CA TYR A 170 4.89 -5.19 16.49
C TYR A 170 5.10 -3.72 16.84
N THR A 171 6.32 -3.24 16.60
CA THR A 171 6.67 -1.82 16.63
C THR A 171 7.43 -1.43 15.37
N PHE A 172 7.31 -0.17 14.97
CA PHE A 172 8.21 0.43 13.98
C PHE A 172 9.42 1.02 14.69
N ASP A 173 10.58 0.92 14.06
CA ASP A 173 11.72 1.71 14.49
C ASP A 173 11.41 3.21 14.36
N THR A 174 11.87 3.98 15.34
CA THR A 174 11.85 5.43 15.24
C THR A 174 13.10 5.87 14.49
N ALA A 175 12.98 6.88 13.63
CA ALA A 175 14.16 7.52 13.07
C ALA A 175 14.99 8.09 14.23
N ALA A 176 16.25 7.64 14.33
CA ALA A 176 17.21 8.18 15.29
C ALA A 176 17.45 9.68 15.09
#